data_AF-A0A7V0MHR7-F1
#
_entry.id   AF-A0A7V0MHR7-F1
#
_cell.length_a   1.000
_cell.length_b   1.000
_cell.length_c   1.000
_cell.angle_alpha   90.00
_cell.angle_beta   90.00
_cell.angle_gamma   90.00
#
_symmetry.space_group_name_H-M   'P 1'
#
loop_
_entity.id
_entity.type
_entity.pdbx_description
1 polymer ?
#
loop_
_entity_poly.entity_id
_entity_poly.type
_entity_poly.pdbx_seq_one_letter_code
_entity_poly.pdbx_strand_id
1 'polypeptide(L)'
;MKTQEGFPEIALQACPCGHYGDPLKECRCSFQQIQRYRSRLSGPLLDRIDIHIEVPAVKYKELAEEEQGEGSLEIRQRVQRARKVQQERFLGEGIYCNAQMRTSH
;
A
#
# COMPACT_ATOMS: atom_id res chain seq x y z
N MET A 1 -15.45 14.63 -13.60
CA MET A 1 -15.69 14.36 -12.17
C MET A 1 -15.12 13.00 -11.82
N LYS A 2 -13.83 12.92 -11.47
CA LYS A 2 -13.22 11.71 -10.92
C LYS A 2 -12.07 12.14 -10.02
N THR A 3 -12.28 12.18 -8.71
CA THR A 3 -11.21 12.06 -7.73
C THR A 3 -11.44 10.75 -7.02
N GLN A 4 -10.57 9.80 -7.35
CA GLN A 4 -10.39 8.54 -6.66
C GLN A 4 -9.85 8.90 -5.27
N GLU A 5 -10.63 8.67 -4.21
CA GLU A 5 -10.08 8.61 -2.86
C GLU A 5 -9.38 7.26 -2.70
N GLY A 6 -8.22 7.15 -3.33
CA GLY A 6 -7.24 6.12 -3.02
C GLY A 6 -6.38 6.63 -1.87
N PHE A 7 -6.30 5.88 -0.78
CA PHE A 7 -5.27 6.10 0.23
C PHE A 7 -3.91 6.06 -0.46
N PRO A 8 -3.05 7.08 -0.31
CA PRO A 8 -1.75 7.09 -0.94
C PRO A 8 -0.84 6.08 -0.21
N GLU A 9 -0.70 4.88 -0.74
CA GLU A 9 0.47 4.04 -0.41
C GLU A 9 1.69 4.71 -1.04
N ILE A 10 2.45 5.44 -0.22
CA ILE A 10 3.68 6.11 -0.66
C ILE A 10 4.87 5.19 -0.36
N ALA A 11 5.41 4.54 -1.39
CA ALA A 11 6.68 3.87 -1.29
C ALA A 11 7.81 4.90 -1.37
N LEU A 12 8.57 5.04 -0.28
CA LEU A 12 9.69 5.98 -0.18
C LEU A 12 10.96 5.23 0.14
N GLN A 13 12.04 5.63 -0.53
CA GLN A 13 13.36 5.14 -0.19
C GLN A 13 13.87 5.88 1.04
N ALA A 14 14.65 5.22 1.91
CA ALA A 14 15.21 5.87 3.10
C ALA A 14 16.25 6.96 2.76
N CYS A 15 16.86 6.88 1.57
CA CYS A 15 17.79 7.85 1.03
C CYS A 15 17.79 7.81 -0.52
N PRO A 16 18.44 8.76 -1.22
CA PRO A 16 18.50 8.77 -2.68
C PRO A 16 19.11 7.52 -3.33
N CYS A 17 20.03 6.83 -2.64
CA CYS A 17 20.66 5.61 -3.17
C CYS A 17 19.96 4.31 -2.72
N GLY A 18 18.92 4.39 -1.88
CA GLY A 18 18.14 3.23 -1.43
C GLY A 18 18.82 2.27 -0.45
N HIS A 19 20.10 2.45 -0.09
CA HIS A 19 20.87 1.53 0.74
C HIS A 19 21.11 2.00 2.19
N TYR A 20 20.41 3.05 2.62
CA TYR A 20 20.53 3.52 4.00
C TYR A 20 19.91 2.49 4.97
N GLY A 21 20.75 1.88 5.81
CA GLY A 21 20.35 0.83 6.75
C GLY A 21 20.32 -0.59 6.15
N ASP A 22 20.77 -0.77 4.90
CA ASP A 22 20.84 -2.08 4.24
C ASP A 22 22.01 -2.90 4.82
N PRO A 23 21.77 -4.13 5.33
CA PRO A 23 22.83 -4.97 5.91
C PRO A 23 23.79 -5.56 4.87
N LEU A 24 23.41 -5.57 3.59
CA LEU A 24 24.16 -6.18 2.49
C LEU A 24 24.87 -5.15 1.59
N LYS A 25 24.36 -3.91 1.52
CA LYS A 25 24.91 -2.86 0.65
C LYS A 25 25.19 -1.58 1.43
N GLU A 26 26.41 -1.06 1.26
CA GLU A 26 26.81 0.20 1.90
C GLU A 26 26.15 1.41 1.23
N CYS A 27 25.60 2.30 2.06
CA CYS A 27 25.05 3.58 1.61
C CYS A 27 26.18 4.56 1.24
N ARG A 28 26.05 5.20 0.07
CA ARG A 28 27.02 6.20 -0.41
C ARG A 28 26.58 7.66 -0.21
N CYS A 29 25.40 7.87 0.37
CA CYS A 29 24.87 9.21 0.60
C CYS A 29 25.50 9.85 1.84
N SER A 30 25.80 11.15 1.77
CA SER A 30 26.16 11.92 2.95
C SER A 30 24.95 12.12 3.87
N PHE A 31 25.21 12.37 5.16
CA PHE A 31 24.16 12.68 6.13
C PHE A 31 23.25 13.83 5.67
N GLN A 32 23.83 14.89 5.10
CA GLN A 32 23.07 16.04 4.59
C GLN A 32 22.15 15.67 3.42
N GLN A 33 22.60 14.78 2.51
CA GLN A 33 21.78 14.30 1.39
C GLN A 33 20.59 13.48 1.89
N ILE A 34 20.78 12.67 2.94
CA ILE A 34 19.72 11.86 3.55
C ILE A 34 18.67 12.76 4.21
N GLN A 35 19.09 13.71 5.03
CA GLN A 35 18.18 14.64 5.70
C GLN A 35 17.33 15.45 4.69
N ARG A 36 17.97 15.99 3.65
CA ARG A 36 17.28 16.75 2.60
C ARG A 36 16.30 15.90 1.79
N TYR A 37 16.58 14.61 1.61
CA TYR A 37 15.68 13.72 0.89
C TYR A 37 14.42 13.42 1.73
N ARG A 38 14.60 13.11 3.02
CA ARG A 38 13.49 12.81 3.94
C ARG A 38 12.60 14.02 4.20
N SER A 39 13.17 15.23 4.21
CA SER A 39 12.42 16.48 4.38
C SER A 39 11.52 16.86 3.20
N ARG A 40 11.53 16.08 2.09
CA ARG A 40 10.63 16.31 0.95
C ARG A 40 9.17 15.93 1.25
N LEU A 41 8.94 15.11 2.27
CA LEU A 41 7.60 14.84 2.76
C LEU A 41 7.14 15.98 3.65
N SER A 42 6.01 16.57 3.29
CA SER A 42 5.40 17.63 4.09
C SER A 42 4.80 17.03 5.36
N GLY A 43 4.91 17.75 6.49
CA GLY A 43 4.29 17.38 7.76
C GLY A 43 2.79 17.04 7.64
N PRO A 44 1.97 17.84 6.93
CA PRO A 44 0.54 17.54 6.76
C PRO A 44 0.23 16.24 6.02
N LEU A 45 1.17 15.66 5.28
CA LEU A 45 1.02 14.33 4.68
C LEU A 45 1.41 13.23 5.65
N LEU A 46 2.49 13.40 6.42
CA LEU A 46 2.93 12.44 7.43
C LEU A 46 1.93 12.32 8.58
N ASP A 47 1.27 13.41 8.96
CA ASP A 47 0.22 13.42 9.99
C ASP A 47 -1.04 12.64 9.58
N ARG A 48 -1.17 12.26 8.30
CA ARG A 48 -2.30 11.51 7.74
C ARG A 48 -1.96 10.07 7.36
N ILE A 49 -0.76 9.60 7.69
CA ILE A 49 -0.35 8.21 7.48
C ILE A 49 -0.34 7.53 8.85
N ASP A 50 -1.37 6.75 9.13
CA ASP A 50 -1.56 6.09 10.42
C ASP A 50 -0.54 4.97 10.68
N ILE A 51 -0.05 4.33 9.62
CA ILE A 51 0.85 3.17 9.71
C ILE A 51 2.20 3.51 9.07
N HIS A 52 3.22 3.57 9.91
CA HIS A 52 4.61 3.65 9.49
C HIS A 52 5.32 2.34 9.81
N ILE A 53 5.69 1.59 8.77
CA ILE A 53 6.49 0.38 8.89
C ILE A 53 7.75 0.48 8.04
N GLU A 54 8.88 0.07 8.59
CA GLU A 54 10.11 -0.13 7.82
C GLU A 54 10.10 -1.55 7.25
N VAL A 55 10.19 -1.66 5.93
CA VAL A 55 10.20 -2.95 5.24
C VAL A 55 11.64 -3.26 4.82
N PRO A 56 12.29 -4.30 5.39
CA PRO A 56 13.63 -4.67 5.00
C PRO A 56 13.65 -5.26 3.59
N ALA A 57 14.84 -5.25 2.97
CA ALA A 57 15.03 -5.91 1.68
C ALA A 57 14.79 -7.43 1.81
N VAL A 58 13.89 -7.96 0.99
CA VAL A 58 13.62 -9.41 0.88
C VAL A 58 14.72 -10.08 0.05
N LYS A 59 15.14 -11.28 0.43
CA LYS A 59 16.17 -11.99 -0.35
C LYS A 59 15.57 -12.45 -1.68
N TYR A 60 16.36 -12.37 -2.75
CA TYR A 60 15.91 -12.80 -4.08
C TYR A 60 15.39 -14.24 -4.09
N LYS A 61 16.00 -15.15 -3.33
CA LYS A 61 15.55 -16.55 -3.23
C LYS A 61 14.13 -16.66 -2.68
N GLU A 62 13.80 -15.90 -1.64
CA GLU A 62 12.46 -15.88 -1.03
C GLU A 62 11.42 -15.31 -2.01
N LEU A 63 11.81 -14.42 -2.92
CA LEU A 63 10.94 -13.90 -3.99
C LEU A 63 10.83 -14.83 -5.20
N ALA A 64 11.87 -15.61 -5.46
CA ALA A 64 11.96 -16.52 -6.61
C ALA A 64 11.46 -17.94 -6.30
N GLU A 65 11.18 -18.22 -5.02
CA GLU A 65 10.48 -19.43 -4.61
C GLU A 65 9.05 -19.40 -5.19
N GLU A 66 8.75 -20.39 -6.04
CA GLU A 66 7.40 -20.64 -6.53
C GLU A 66 6.57 -21.27 -5.41
N GLU A 67 6.18 -20.49 -4.41
CA GLU A 67 5.06 -20.89 -3.56
C GLU A 67 3.80 -20.93 -4.42
N GLN A 68 3.08 -22.05 -4.38
CA GLN A 68 1.77 -22.13 -5.02
C GLN A 68 0.80 -21.20 -4.29
N GLY A 69 0.55 -20.03 -4.87
CA GLY A 69 -0.48 -19.12 -4.41
C GLY A 69 -1.87 -19.76 -4.49
N GLU A 70 -2.83 -19.20 -3.74
CA GLU A 70 -4.22 -19.64 -3.76
C GLU A 70 -4.80 -19.64 -5.18
N GLY A 71 -5.57 -20.69 -5.51
CA GLY A 71 -6.15 -20.83 -6.84
C GLY A 71 -7.20 -19.76 -7.11
N SER A 72 -7.31 -19.30 -8.36
CA SER A 72 -8.30 -18.26 -8.73
C SER A 72 -9.74 -18.63 -8.37
N LEU A 73 -10.06 -19.93 -8.32
CA LEU A 73 -11.36 -20.43 -7.90
C LEU A 73 -11.64 -20.13 -6.42
N GLU A 74 -10.65 -20.32 -5.55
CA GLU A 74 -10.75 -20.04 -4.10
C GLU A 74 -10.88 -18.53 -3.86
N ILE A 75 -10.05 -17.73 -4.55
CA ILE A 75 -10.15 -16.26 -4.53
C ILE A 75 -11.55 -15.81 -4.95
N ARG A 76 -12.08 -16.35 -6.06
CA ARG A 76 -13.40 -16.00 -6.58
C ARG A 76 -14.50 -16.25 -5.56
N GLN A 77 -14.46 -17.37 -4.83
CA GLN A 77 -15.44 -17.66 -3.78
C GLN A 77 -15.40 -16.62 -2.66
N ARG A 78 -14.21 -16.18 -2.23
CA ARG A 78 -14.06 -15.11 -1.22
C ARG A 78 -14.63 -13.77 -1.73
N VAL A 79 -14.31 -13.41 -2.97
CA VAL A 79 -14.83 -12.18 -3.60
C VAL A 79 -16.35 -12.22 -3.71
N GLN A 80 -16.94 -13.36 -4.09
CA GLN A 80 -18.40 -13.50 -4.17
C GLN A 80 -19.08 -13.36 -2.81
N ARG A 81 -18.51 -13.93 -1.75
CA ARG A 81 -19.02 -13.74 -0.38
C ARG A 81 -19.01 -12.26 0.02
N ALA A 82 -17.90 -11.55 -0.21
CA ALA A 82 -17.81 -10.13 0.08
C ALA A 82 -18.85 -9.30 -0.72
N ARG A 83 -19.06 -9.63 -2.00
CA ARG A 83 -20.07 -8.98 -2.85
C ARG A 83 -21.50 -9.21 -2.35
N LYS A 84 -21.80 -10.40 -1.83
CA LYS A 84 -23.12 -10.70 -1.26
C LYS A 84 -23.39 -9.83 -0.04
N VAL A 85 -22.43 -9.72 0.87
CA VAL A 85 -22.53 -8.84 2.06
C VAL A 85 -22.76 -7.38 1.64
N GLN A 86 -22.05 -6.90 0.61
CA GLN A 86 -22.24 -5.54 0.10
C GLN A 86 -23.64 -5.32 -0.48
N GLN A 87 -24.16 -6.27 -1.25
CA GLN A 87 -25.50 -6.20 -1.83
C GLN A 87 -26.59 -6.20 -0.75
N GLU A 88 -26.40 -6.99 0.31
CA GLU A 88 -27.30 -7.01 1.46
C GLU A 88 -27.24 -5.70 2.25
N ARG A 89 -26.05 -5.14 2.44
CA ARG A 89 -25.84 -3.87 3.15
C ARG A 89 -26.57 -2.70 2.50
N PHE A 90 -26.60 -2.64 1.17
CA PHE A 90 -27.17 -1.52 0.40
C PHE A 90 -28.37 -1.93 -0.44
N LEU A 91 -29.14 -2.91 0.04
CA LEU A 91 -30.29 -3.45 -0.68
C LEU A 91 -31.29 -2.33 -1.00
N GLY A 92 -31.62 -2.16 -2.28
CA GLY A 92 -32.57 -1.13 -2.73
C GLY A 92 -31.96 0.26 -2.96
N GLU A 93 -30.68 0.48 -2.65
CA GLU A 93 -30.00 1.77 -2.85
C GLU A 93 -29.29 1.89 -4.20
N GLY A 94 -29.25 0.81 -4.99
CA GLY A 94 -28.55 0.77 -6.28
C GLY A 94 -27.02 0.82 -6.15
N ILE A 95 -26.48 0.52 -4.96
CA ILE A 95 -25.05 0.45 -4.67
C ILE A 95 -24.61 -1.02 -4.64
N TYR A 96 -23.64 -1.36 -5.48
CA TYR A 96 -23.14 -2.73 -5.66
C TYR A 96 -21.67 -2.90 -5.27
N CYS A 97 -20.94 -1.79 -5.13
CA CYS A 97 -19.54 -1.78 -4.72
C CYS A 97 -19.17 -0.48 -3.99
N ASN A 98 -18.05 -0.49 -3.27
CA ASN A 98 -17.60 0.65 -2.48
C ASN A 98 -17.35 1.91 -3.34
N ALA A 99 -16.93 1.75 -4.60
CA ALA A 99 -16.70 2.89 -5.50
C ALA A 99 -17.97 3.69 -5.86
N GLN A 100 -19.16 3.13 -5.56
CA GLN A 100 -20.44 3.80 -5.77
C GLN A 100 -20.98 4.47 -4.49
N MET A 101 -20.33 4.25 -3.35
CA MET A 101 -20.69 4.91 -2.10
C MET A 101 -20.40 6.41 -2.19
N ARG A 102 -21.20 7.19 -1.46
CA ARG A 102 -21.02 8.63 -1.26
C ARG A 102 -20.71 8.86 0.22
N THR A 103 -20.21 10.04 0.57
CA THR A 103 -19.82 10.43 1.94
C THR A 103 -20.92 10.26 3.00
N SER A 104 -22.18 10.09 2.59
CA SER A 104 -23.35 9.96 3.46
C SER A 104 -23.78 8.51 3.78
N HIS A 105 -23.06 7.49 3.29
CA HIS A 105 -23.31 6.07 3.54
C HIS A 105 -22.19 5.46 4.39
#